data_AF-A0A914X937-F1
#
_entry.id   AF-A0A914X937-F1
#
_cell.length_a   1.000
_cell.length_b   1.000
_cell.length_c   1.000
_cell.angle_alpha   90.00
_cell.angle_beta   90.00
_cell.angle_gamma   90.00
#
_symmetry.space_group_name_H-M   'P 1'
#
loop_
_entity.id
_entity.type
_entity.pdbx_description
1 polymer ?
#
loop_
_entity_poly.entity_id
_entity_poly.type
_entity_poly.pdbx_seq_one_letter_code
_entity_poly.pdbx_strand_id
1 'polypeptide(L)'
;MVSLSFAAVVCSVLFVAANALRWDNRNGPGGRRETESGEDGNGELDQLENGPMGGKSAWGGKRGFGRGHRGGLTFLANATEEERVEFLAIFKNRTLDKASKEAAIDALMATLDPAVQEAYNTWKAEKEAALAEKIAALSPEAKAAYDARQLIENDATLSAEEKWTKLREFDRSQTDAVRMELRGLRWGGGKGGFRGNRWHGSGEKQFGRKPHGFSFLANVTDPTLLDQFKAIFKNRNLDKAAKEQAIEALVATLDPAIQEAYNTWKSERDAKLAAKVAELSADAKTAYDERKAIEDNTSLSPEEKETQIRALMDELSPEVREELEEAFGGHHGGRGGDRGGRGGRGGRGRGGRGGDEGDLGRGRGFGGRFSFGNRF
;
A
#
# COMPACT_ATOMS: atom_id res chain seq x y z
N MET A 1 -1.06 -0.61 -54.21
CA MET A 1 -0.24 -1.06 -53.06
C MET A 1 0.02 0.10 -52.07
N VAL A 2 -1.04 0.74 -51.56
CA VAL A 2 -0.97 1.69 -50.44
C VAL A 2 -2.32 1.62 -49.70
N SER A 3 -2.56 0.61 -48.87
CA SER A 3 -3.74 0.61 -47.97
C SER A 3 -3.64 -0.30 -46.74
N LEU A 4 -2.44 -0.76 -46.36
CA LEU A 4 -2.24 -1.56 -45.14
C LEU A 4 -1.64 -0.76 -43.97
N SER A 5 -1.16 0.46 -44.23
CA SER A 5 -0.46 1.27 -43.22
C SER A 5 -1.41 2.12 -42.36
N PHE A 6 -2.62 2.42 -42.82
CA PHE A 6 -3.54 3.31 -42.09
C PHE A 6 -4.31 2.58 -40.98
N ALA A 7 -4.65 1.31 -41.17
CA ALA A 7 -5.35 0.51 -40.16
C ALA A 7 -4.46 0.21 -38.93
N ALA A 8 -3.15 -0.01 -39.14
CA ALA A 8 -2.21 -0.24 -38.04
C ALA A 8 -1.99 1.03 -37.18
N VAL A 9 -2.03 2.22 -37.79
CA VAL A 9 -1.87 3.49 -37.07
C VAL A 9 -3.14 3.85 -36.27
N VAL A 10 -4.34 3.60 -36.81
CA VAL A 10 -5.61 3.85 -36.10
C VAL A 10 -5.80 2.89 -34.90
N CYS A 11 -5.43 1.60 -35.04
CA CYS A 11 -5.42 0.67 -33.90
C CYS A 11 -4.41 1.07 -32.81
N SER A 12 -3.31 1.74 -33.17
CA SER A 12 -2.30 2.18 -32.19
C SER A 12 -2.77 3.40 -31.38
N VAL A 13 -3.58 4.29 -31.94
CA VAL A 13 -4.08 5.50 -31.24
C VAL A 13 -5.17 5.14 -30.21
N LEU A 14 -6.07 4.20 -30.51
CA LEU A 14 -7.05 3.69 -29.54
C LEU A 14 -6.41 2.88 -28.38
N PHE A 15 -5.20 2.38 -28.58
CA PHE A 15 -4.49 1.49 -27.65
C PHE A 15 -3.75 2.22 -26.52
N VAL A 16 -3.39 3.49 -26.73
CA VAL A 16 -2.70 4.31 -25.72
C VAL A 16 -3.71 4.84 -24.68
N ALA A 17 -4.94 5.16 -25.11
CA ALA A 17 -6.05 5.58 -24.26
C ALA A 17 -6.36 4.57 -23.16
N ALA A 18 -6.35 3.28 -23.53
CA ALA A 18 -6.76 2.21 -22.64
C ALA A 18 -5.78 1.97 -21.49
N ASN A 19 -4.50 2.31 -21.62
CA ASN A 19 -3.51 1.89 -20.62
C ASN A 19 -3.37 2.81 -19.40
N ALA A 20 -4.16 3.88 -19.35
CA ALA A 20 -4.09 4.94 -18.36
C ALA A 20 -4.75 4.65 -17.00
N LEU A 21 -5.81 3.83 -16.88
CA LEU A 21 -6.68 3.80 -15.68
C LEU A 21 -6.38 2.69 -14.64
N ARG A 22 -5.18 2.12 -14.67
CA ARG A 22 -5.01 0.69 -14.37
C ARG A 22 -4.89 0.22 -12.90
N TRP A 23 -4.70 1.01 -11.84
CA TRP A 23 -4.01 0.42 -10.67
C TRP A 23 -4.38 0.84 -9.22
N ASP A 24 -5.65 0.75 -8.82
CA ASP A 24 -6.04 0.81 -7.38
C ASP A 24 -6.99 -0.30 -6.89
N ASN A 25 -7.11 -1.42 -7.61
CA ASN A 25 -8.01 -2.53 -7.23
C ASN A 25 -7.23 -3.83 -6.94
N ARG A 26 -6.44 -3.84 -5.85
CA ARG A 26 -5.87 -5.05 -5.26
C ARG A 26 -6.39 -5.21 -3.83
N ASN A 27 -7.52 -5.91 -3.69
CA ASN A 27 -7.92 -6.71 -2.52
C ASN A 27 -9.09 -7.60 -2.95
N GLY A 28 -8.98 -8.91 -2.70
CA GLY A 28 -9.93 -9.95 -3.13
C GLY A 28 -11.35 -9.81 -2.54
N PRO A 29 -12.26 -10.73 -2.90
CA PRO A 29 -13.68 -10.62 -2.59
C PRO A 29 -13.96 -11.03 -1.15
N GLY A 30 -14.16 -10.06 -0.26
CA GLY A 30 -14.86 -10.26 1.02
C GLY A 30 -16.27 -9.71 0.86
N GLY A 31 -17.27 -10.59 0.74
CA GLY A 31 -18.67 -10.22 0.65
C GLY A 31 -19.15 -9.56 1.94
N ARG A 32 -19.72 -8.36 1.85
CA ARG A 32 -20.39 -7.68 2.95
C ARG A 32 -21.85 -7.49 2.57
N ARG A 33 -22.75 -8.08 3.34
CA ARG A 33 -24.20 -7.83 3.26
C ARG A 33 -24.49 -6.42 3.74
N GLU A 34 -25.31 -5.70 2.98
CA GLU A 34 -25.84 -4.39 3.31
C GLU A 34 -26.97 -4.54 4.34
N THR A 35 -26.93 -3.74 5.40
CA THR A 35 -28.04 -3.53 6.32
C THR A 35 -28.70 -2.20 5.97
N GLU A 36 -30.00 -2.26 5.71
CA GLU A 36 -30.91 -1.13 5.50
C GLU A 36 -31.00 -0.22 6.74
N SER A 37 -30.97 1.08 6.51
CA SER A 37 -31.55 2.14 7.33
C SER A 37 -31.72 3.32 6.37
N GLY A 38 -32.91 3.78 6.05
CA GLY A 38 -33.91 4.35 6.95
C GLY A 38 -34.06 5.81 6.53
N GLU A 39 -35.22 6.13 5.97
CA GLU A 39 -35.61 7.44 5.43
C GLU A 39 -35.46 8.58 6.45
N ASP A 40 -35.18 9.80 5.97
CA ASP A 40 -35.87 11.03 6.42
C ASP A 40 -35.40 12.26 5.63
N GLY A 41 -36.37 13.00 5.08
CA GLY A 41 -36.49 14.44 5.34
C GLY A 41 -35.98 15.45 4.31
N ASN A 42 -36.92 16.02 3.55
CA ASN A 42 -36.81 17.18 2.66
C ASN A 42 -36.25 18.46 3.33
N GLY A 43 -35.57 19.30 2.53
CA GLY A 43 -35.16 20.66 2.91
C GLY A 43 -34.81 21.52 1.69
N GLU A 44 -35.85 22.07 1.07
CA GLU A 44 -35.86 23.07 0.00
C GLU A 44 -35.30 24.42 0.50
N LEU A 45 -34.37 25.04 -0.25
CA LEU A 45 -34.07 26.47 -0.10
C LEU A 45 -33.50 27.05 -1.39
N ASP A 46 -34.18 28.11 -1.81
CA ASP A 46 -34.13 28.77 -3.11
C ASP A 46 -33.08 29.91 -3.16
N GLN A 47 -32.50 30.09 -4.35
CA GLN A 47 -31.93 31.29 -4.99
C GLN A 47 -31.16 32.37 -4.21
N LEU A 48 -29.99 32.76 -4.75
CA LEU A 48 -29.62 34.17 -5.05
C LEU A 48 -28.35 34.29 -5.92
N GLU A 49 -28.59 34.75 -7.15
CA GLU A 49 -27.90 35.80 -7.93
C GLU A 49 -26.38 35.81 -8.26
N ASN A 50 -26.18 35.88 -9.58
CA ASN A 50 -25.07 36.35 -10.41
C ASN A 50 -24.21 37.53 -9.91
N GLY A 51 -22.90 37.48 -10.22
CA GLY A 51 -22.08 38.68 -10.46
C GLY A 51 -20.56 38.41 -10.66
N PRO A 52 -19.83 39.09 -11.57
CA PRO A 52 -18.71 38.52 -12.33
C PRO A 52 -17.30 39.10 -12.01
N MET A 53 -16.28 38.59 -12.75
CA MET A 53 -14.84 38.95 -12.83
C MET A 53 -13.93 38.14 -11.90
N GLY A 54 -12.83 37.51 -12.32
CA GLY A 54 -11.92 37.74 -13.45
C GLY A 54 -10.50 37.78 -12.88
N GLY A 55 -9.61 36.85 -13.24
CA GLY A 55 -8.25 36.86 -12.67
C GLY A 55 -7.37 35.66 -13.00
N LYS A 56 -6.62 35.78 -14.09
CA LYS A 56 -5.60 34.87 -14.60
C LYS A 56 -4.52 34.51 -13.56
N SER A 57 -4.25 33.21 -13.39
CA SER A 57 -2.89 32.67 -13.28
C SER A 57 -2.92 31.14 -13.26
N ALA A 58 -2.95 30.54 -14.45
CA ALA A 58 -2.49 29.17 -14.65
C ALA A 58 -0.96 29.18 -14.62
N TRP A 59 -0.36 28.29 -13.84
CA TRP A 59 1.08 28.08 -13.67
C TRP A 59 1.81 29.06 -12.74
N GLY A 60 2.03 28.61 -11.50
CA GLY A 60 3.26 28.94 -10.77
C GLY A 60 3.11 29.66 -9.43
N GLY A 61 3.00 28.87 -8.36
CA GLY A 61 3.79 29.09 -7.15
C GLY A 61 3.12 29.79 -5.96
N LYS A 62 2.93 29.04 -4.88
CA LYS A 62 3.82 29.13 -3.70
C LYS A 62 3.57 27.96 -2.75
N ARG A 63 4.69 27.38 -2.32
CA ARG A 63 4.79 26.30 -1.33
C ARG A 63 4.24 26.80 0.00
N GLY A 64 3.28 26.08 0.56
CA GLY A 64 2.77 26.30 1.92
C GLY A 64 1.31 25.89 2.03
N PHE A 65 0.96 25.26 3.16
CA PHE A 65 -0.34 24.66 3.51
C PHE A 65 -0.57 23.31 2.81
N GLY A 66 -0.75 22.18 3.47
CA GLY A 66 -1.24 21.95 4.83
C GLY A 66 -2.22 20.79 4.70
N ARG A 67 -1.95 19.69 5.43
CA ARG A 67 -2.82 18.53 5.68
C ARG A 67 -3.96 18.26 4.68
N GLY A 68 -3.81 17.16 3.92
CA GLY A 68 -4.97 16.38 3.48
C GLY A 68 -5.54 16.70 2.10
N HIS A 69 -4.71 17.06 1.12
CA HIS A 69 -5.13 16.96 -0.27
C HIS A 69 -5.48 15.49 -0.58
N ARG A 70 -6.77 15.15 -0.44
CA ARG A 70 -7.42 14.24 -1.36
C ARG A 70 -7.15 14.80 -2.75
N GLY A 71 -6.05 14.38 -3.36
CA GLY A 71 -5.68 14.72 -4.73
C GLY A 71 -6.71 14.08 -5.66
N GLY A 72 -7.90 14.68 -5.69
CA GLY A 72 -8.94 14.34 -6.66
C GLY A 72 -8.38 14.54 -8.06
N LEU A 73 -8.95 13.81 -9.02
CA LEU A 73 -8.60 13.96 -10.41
C LEU A 73 -8.86 15.41 -10.82
N THR A 74 -7.81 16.11 -11.28
CA THR A 74 -7.87 17.55 -11.55
C THR A 74 -8.90 17.90 -12.61
N PHE A 75 -9.21 16.98 -13.53
CA PHE A 75 -10.24 17.18 -14.56
C PHE A 75 -11.67 17.20 -13.99
N LEU A 76 -11.89 16.66 -12.78
CA LEU A 76 -13.18 16.73 -12.09
C LEU A 76 -13.31 17.98 -11.22
N ALA A 77 -12.36 18.92 -11.26
CA ALA A 77 -12.40 20.11 -10.40
C ALA A 77 -13.68 20.94 -10.56
N ASN A 78 -14.24 20.96 -11.78
CA ASN A 78 -15.47 21.68 -12.11
C ASN A 78 -16.72 20.79 -12.16
N ALA A 79 -16.58 19.48 -11.90
CA ALA A 79 -17.72 18.56 -11.83
C ALA A 79 -18.47 18.73 -10.50
N THR A 80 -19.80 18.56 -10.53
CA THR A 80 -20.64 18.55 -9.31
C THR A 80 -20.31 17.34 -8.43
N GLU A 81 -20.79 17.32 -7.19
CA GLU A 81 -20.52 16.19 -6.30
C GLU A 81 -21.22 14.92 -6.79
N GLU A 82 -22.42 15.03 -7.34
CA GLU A 82 -23.16 13.93 -7.95
C GLU A 82 -22.38 13.31 -9.11
N GLU A 83 -21.86 14.12 -10.03
CA GLU A 83 -21.05 13.68 -11.17
C GLU A 83 -19.76 12.97 -10.72
N ARG A 84 -19.13 13.47 -9.64
CA ARG A 84 -17.95 12.82 -9.04
C ARG A 84 -18.30 11.48 -8.42
N VAL A 85 -19.46 11.38 -7.75
CA VAL A 85 -19.95 10.12 -7.17
C VAL A 85 -20.21 9.10 -8.27
N GLU A 86 -20.87 9.49 -9.37
CA GLU A 86 -21.12 8.62 -10.53
C GLU A 86 -19.81 8.14 -11.17
N PHE A 87 -18.87 9.07 -11.42
CA PHE A 87 -17.55 8.72 -11.92
C PHE A 87 -16.85 7.70 -11.00
N LEU A 88 -16.87 7.94 -9.69
CA LEU A 88 -16.27 7.04 -8.71
C LEU A 88 -17.00 5.70 -8.63
N ALA A 89 -18.31 5.66 -8.86
CA ALA A 89 -19.08 4.43 -8.91
C ALA A 89 -18.64 3.57 -10.11
N ILE A 90 -18.54 4.14 -11.31
CA ILE A 90 -18.02 3.45 -12.50
C ILE A 90 -16.58 2.98 -12.26
N PHE A 91 -15.73 3.87 -11.73
CA PHE A 91 -14.33 3.57 -11.48
C PHE A 91 -14.14 2.43 -10.45
N LYS A 92 -14.92 2.42 -9.36
CA LYS A 92 -14.87 1.40 -8.30
C LYS A 92 -15.63 0.14 -8.64
N ASN A 93 -16.49 0.15 -9.66
CA ASN A 93 -17.26 -1.03 -10.05
C ASN A 93 -16.31 -2.19 -10.37
N ARG A 94 -16.46 -3.30 -9.65
CA ARG A 94 -15.57 -4.46 -9.80
C ARG A 94 -16.04 -5.45 -10.87
N THR A 95 -17.29 -5.33 -11.33
CA THR A 95 -17.87 -6.23 -12.34
C THR A 95 -17.52 -5.80 -13.76
N LEU A 96 -17.28 -4.51 -13.98
CA LEU A 96 -16.83 -4.00 -15.27
C LEU A 96 -15.36 -4.31 -15.51
N ASP A 97 -15.07 -4.92 -16.65
CA ASP A 97 -13.71 -5.00 -17.17
C ASP A 97 -13.19 -3.61 -17.56
N LYS A 98 -11.91 -3.57 -17.92
CA LYS A 98 -11.20 -2.33 -18.25
C LYS A 98 -11.80 -1.56 -19.42
N ALA A 99 -12.07 -2.25 -20.53
CA ALA A 99 -12.61 -1.62 -21.73
C ALA A 99 -14.04 -1.14 -21.46
N SER A 100 -14.82 -1.94 -20.73
CA SER A 100 -16.17 -1.55 -20.28
C SER A 100 -16.17 -0.34 -19.35
N LYS A 101 -15.18 -0.20 -18.45
CA LYS A 101 -15.02 1.01 -17.61
C LYS A 101 -14.67 2.24 -18.41
N GLU A 102 -13.76 2.13 -19.37
CA GLU A 102 -13.39 3.24 -20.23
C GLU A 102 -14.56 3.71 -21.07
N ALA A 103 -15.29 2.79 -21.69
CA ALA A 103 -16.50 3.11 -22.43
C ALA A 103 -17.56 3.77 -21.54
N ALA A 104 -17.74 3.28 -20.30
CA ALA A 104 -18.69 3.88 -19.34
C ALA A 104 -18.24 5.27 -18.86
N ILE A 105 -16.94 5.48 -18.63
CA ILE A 105 -16.40 6.80 -18.29
C ILE A 105 -16.54 7.75 -19.48
N ASP A 106 -16.18 7.33 -20.69
CA ASP A 106 -16.33 8.16 -21.91
C ASP A 106 -17.80 8.53 -22.14
N ALA A 107 -18.73 7.60 -21.91
CA ALA A 107 -20.16 7.85 -21.98
C ALA A 107 -20.64 8.84 -20.91
N LEU A 108 -20.19 8.70 -19.66
CA LEU A 108 -20.48 9.65 -18.58
C LEU A 108 -19.92 11.03 -18.92
N MET A 109 -18.66 11.12 -19.37
CA MET A 109 -18.04 12.40 -19.70
C MET A 109 -18.83 13.13 -20.80
N ALA A 110 -19.34 12.42 -21.80
CA ALA A 110 -20.16 13.00 -22.86
C ALA A 110 -21.48 13.66 -22.38
N THR A 111 -21.95 13.35 -21.17
CA THR A 111 -23.15 13.97 -20.58
C THR A 111 -22.86 15.15 -19.65
N LEU A 112 -21.60 15.37 -19.26
CA LEU A 112 -21.22 16.43 -18.32
C LEU A 112 -21.09 17.80 -19.00
N ASP A 113 -20.90 18.85 -18.20
CA ASP A 113 -20.64 20.22 -18.69
C ASP A 113 -19.46 20.25 -19.70
N PRO A 114 -19.54 21.03 -20.80
CA PRO A 114 -18.48 21.11 -21.80
C PRO A 114 -17.09 21.45 -21.24
N ALA A 115 -17.00 22.23 -20.16
CA ALA A 115 -15.70 22.53 -19.53
C ALA A 115 -15.09 21.30 -18.84
N VAL A 116 -15.91 20.42 -18.26
CA VAL A 116 -15.46 19.15 -17.68
C VAL A 116 -15.04 18.18 -18.80
N GLN A 117 -15.79 18.14 -19.91
CA GLN A 117 -15.43 17.36 -21.09
C GLN A 117 -14.06 17.75 -21.66
N GLU A 118 -13.82 19.05 -21.84
CA GLU A 118 -12.54 19.57 -22.34
C GLU A 118 -11.38 19.22 -21.39
N ALA A 119 -11.60 19.37 -20.08
CA ALA A 119 -10.60 19.01 -19.07
C ALA A 119 -10.29 17.51 -19.07
N TYR A 120 -11.32 16.65 -19.23
CA TYR A 120 -11.15 15.21 -19.35
C TYR A 120 -10.38 14.82 -20.60
N ASN A 121 -10.74 15.36 -21.76
CA ASN A 121 -10.07 15.07 -23.03
C ASN A 121 -8.60 15.54 -23.00
N THR A 122 -8.33 16.70 -22.42
CA THR A 122 -6.95 17.19 -22.21
C THR A 122 -6.17 16.24 -21.32
N TRP A 123 -6.73 15.86 -20.18
CA TRP A 123 -6.10 14.91 -19.25
C TRP A 123 -5.83 13.55 -19.91
N LYS A 124 -6.79 13.04 -20.69
CA LYS A 124 -6.68 11.77 -21.43
C LYS A 124 -5.53 11.84 -22.44
N ALA A 125 -5.49 12.90 -23.26
CA ALA A 125 -4.42 13.13 -24.23
C ALA A 125 -3.04 13.28 -23.56
N GLU A 126 -2.93 14.03 -22.46
CA GLU A 126 -1.67 14.16 -21.70
C GLU A 126 -1.20 12.82 -21.14
N LYS A 127 -2.12 12.02 -20.60
CA LYS A 127 -1.83 10.67 -20.11
C LYS A 127 -1.35 9.74 -21.22
N GLU A 128 -1.98 9.83 -22.38
CA GLU A 128 -1.60 9.04 -23.55
C GLU A 128 -0.22 9.42 -24.04
N ALA A 129 0.06 10.71 -24.20
CA ALA A 129 1.36 11.22 -24.59
C ALA A 129 2.46 10.80 -23.60
N ALA A 130 2.20 10.93 -22.30
CA ALA A 130 3.14 10.51 -21.26
C ALA A 130 3.40 9.00 -21.26
N LEU A 131 2.38 8.18 -21.55
CA LEU A 131 2.55 6.74 -21.69
C LEU A 131 3.36 6.40 -22.95
N ALA A 132 3.05 7.04 -24.07
CA ALA A 132 3.78 6.86 -25.32
C ALA A 132 5.27 7.23 -25.18
N GLU A 133 5.58 8.35 -24.51
CA GLU A 133 6.96 8.75 -24.17
C GLU A 133 7.68 7.65 -23.37
N LYS A 134 7.00 7.08 -22.36
CA LYS A 134 7.57 6.00 -21.54
C LYS A 134 7.76 4.70 -22.31
N ILE A 135 6.82 4.32 -23.18
CA ILE A 135 6.93 3.12 -24.01
C ILE A 135 8.08 3.30 -25.02
N ALA A 136 8.23 4.48 -25.61
CA ALA A 136 9.33 4.80 -26.52
C ALA A 136 10.70 4.75 -25.83
N ALA A 137 10.75 4.96 -24.51
CA ALA A 137 11.97 4.87 -23.70
C ALA A 137 12.31 3.45 -23.22
N LEU A 138 11.46 2.44 -23.47
CA LEU A 138 11.75 1.05 -23.12
C LEU A 138 12.85 0.46 -24.00
N SER A 139 13.62 -0.47 -23.45
CA SER A 139 14.47 -1.36 -24.25
C SER A 139 13.63 -2.19 -25.25
N PRO A 140 14.22 -2.68 -26.36
CA PRO A 140 13.51 -3.53 -27.30
C PRO A 140 12.86 -4.77 -26.66
N GLU A 141 13.56 -5.39 -25.70
CA GLU A 141 13.03 -6.54 -24.93
C GLU A 141 11.85 -6.14 -24.06
N ALA A 142 11.94 -5.04 -23.31
CA ALA A 142 10.84 -4.57 -22.47
C ALA A 142 9.65 -4.09 -23.29
N LYS A 143 9.87 -3.54 -24.49
CA LYS A 143 8.80 -3.18 -25.42
C LYS A 143 8.07 -4.42 -25.95
N ALA A 144 8.79 -5.44 -26.38
CA ALA A 144 8.18 -6.71 -26.78
C ALA A 144 7.41 -7.36 -25.63
N ALA A 145 7.95 -7.30 -24.40
CA ALA A 145 7.26 -7.80 -23.22
C ALA A 145 6.01 -6.97 -22.87
N TYR A 146 6.06 -5.65 -23.08
CA TYR A 146 4.89 -4.78 -22.95
C TYR A 146 3.79 -5.19 -23.94
N ASP A 147 4.14 -5.37 -25.21
CA ASP A 147 3.18 -5.76 -26.26
C ASP A 147 2.56 -7.14 -25.98
N ALA A 148 3.37 -8.13 -25.60
CA ALA A 148 2.89 -9.46 -25.21
C ALA A 148 1.93 -9.41 -24.00
N ARG A 149 2.26 -8.59 -23.01
CA ARG A 149 1.40 -8.37 -21.84
C ARG A 149 0.05 -7.74 -22.23
N GLN A 150 0.05 -6.81 -23.19
CA GLN A 150 -1.18 -6.20 -23.69
C GLN A 150 -2.09 -7.21 -24.40
N LEU A 151 -1.51 -8.17 -25.15
CA LEU A 151 -2.29 -9.24 -25.76
C LEU A 151 -3.06 -10.05 -24.70
N ILE A 152 -2.41 -10.41 -23.58
CA ILE A 152 -3.07 -11.13 -22.47
C ILE A 152 -4.17 -10.28 -21.83
N GLU A 153 -3.92 -8.99 -21.62
CA GLU A 153 -4.88 -8.08 -20.98
C GLU A 153 -6.14 -7.87 -21.83
N ASN A 154 -5.94 -7.74 -23.14
CA ASN A 154 -7.00 -7.43 -24.09
C ASN A 154 -7.69 -8.68 -24.68
N ASP A 155 -7.25 -9.88 -24.30
CA ASP A 155 -7.90 -11.12 -24.73
C ASP A 155 -9.29 -11.24 -24.11
N ALA A 156 -10.33 -11.02 -24.90
CA ALA A 156 -11.73 -11.10 -24.46
C ALA A 156 -12.18 -12.55 -24.16
N THR A 157 -11.41 -13.55 -24.59
CA THR A 157 -11.75 -14.97 -24.36
C THR A 157 -11.35 -15.46 -22.97
N LEU A 158 -10.49 -14.73 -22.27
CA LEU A 158 -10.01 -15.10 -20.94
C LEU A 158 -10.88 -14.49 -19.84
N SER A 159 -11.25 -15.32 -18.86
CA SER A 159 -11.81 -14.86 -17.60
C SER A 159 -10.80 -14.00 -16.81
N ALA A 160 -11.28 -13.24 -15.84
CA ALA A 160 -10.43 -12.39 -15.01
C ALA A 160 -9.35 -13.21 -14.25
N GLU A 161 -9.68 -14.42 -13.81
CA GLU A 161 -8.76 -15.32 -13.11
C GLU A 161 -7.68 -15.87 -14.06
N GLU A 162 -8.07 -16.32 -15.25
CA GLU A 162 -7.12 -16.79 -16.26
C GLU A 162 -6.16 -15.69 -16.71
N LYS A 163 -6.66 -14.47 -16.93
CA LYS A 163 -5.81 -13.30 -17.23
C LYS A 163 -4.78 -13.07 -16.14
N TRP A 164 -5.20 -13.14 -14.88
CA TRP A 164 -4.31 -12.91 -13.75
C TRP A 164 -3.24 -14.00 -13.63
N THR A 165 -3.62 -15.27 -13.82
CA THR A 165 -2.69 -16.40 -13.82
C THR A 165 -1.67 -16.27 -14.95
N LYS A 166 -2.11 -16.02 -16.18
CA LYS A 166 -1.23 -15.82 -17.34
C LYS A 166 -0.30 -14.61 -17.15
N LEU A 167 -0.81 -13.48 -16.64
CA LEU A 167 0.01 -12.31 -16.36
C LEU A 167 1.08 -12.58 -15.31
N ARG A 168 0.78 -13.36 -14.28
CA ARG A 168 1.74 -13.73 -13.24
C ARG A 168 2.83 -14.64 -13.78
N GLU A 169 2.46 -15.65 -14.56
CA GLU A 169 3.41 -16.55 -15.21
C GLU A 169 4.30 -15.81 -16.20
N PHE A 170 3.69 -14.94 -17.02
CA PHE A 170 4.39 -14.03 -17.92
C PHE A 170 5.38 -13.13 -17.16
N ASP A 171 4.94 -12.44 -16.09
CA ASP A 171 5.83 -11.58 -15.30
C ASP A 171 6.98 -12.40 -14.67
N ARG A 172 6.76 -13.67 -14.27
CA ARG A 172 7.80 -14.55 -13.72
C ARG A 172 8.82 -15.03 -14.77
N SER A 173 8.41 -15.15 -16.03
CA SER A 173 9.32 -15.56 -17.11
C SER A 173 10.22 -14.42 -17.61
N GLN A 174 9.91 -13.17 -17.26
CA GLN A 174 10.73 -12.02 -17.62
C GLN A 174 11.96 -11.86 -16.71
N THR A 175 13.06 -11.40 -17.30
CA THR A 175 14.28 -11.02 -16.57
C THR A 175 14.00 -9.88 -15.57
N ASP A 176 14.84 -9.75 -14.54
CA ASP A 176 14.70 -8.65 -13.57
C ASP A 176 14.81 -7.27 -14.24
N ALA A 177 15.69 -7.12 -15.24
CA ALA A 177 15.85 -5.88 -15.99
C ALA A 177 14.55 -5.47 -16.70
N VAL A 178 13.95 -6.38 -17.48
CA VAL A 178 12.67 -6.15 -18.17
C VAL A 178 11.55 -5.84 -17.17
N ARG A 179 11.47 -6.61 -16.07
CA ARG A 179 10.46 -6.34 -15.02
C ARG A 179 10.61 -4.95 -14.39
N MET A 180 11.84 -4.46 -14.21
CA MET A 180 12.09 -3.14 -13.63
C MET A 180 11.70 -2.01 -14.59
N GLU A 181 11.99 -2.15 -15.88
CA GLU A 181 11.53 -1.20 -16.91
C GLU A 181 10.00 -1.16 -17.00
N LEU A 182 9.34 -2.34 -17.06
CA LEU A 182 7.88 -2.44 -17.09
C LEU A 182 7.23 -1.88 -15.82
N ARG A 183 7.88 -2.02 -14.64
CA ARG A 183 7.41 -1.36 -13.41
C ARG A 183 7.46 0.16 -13.51
N GLY A 184 8.38 0.75 -14.27
CA GLY A 184 8.46 2.20 -14.51
C GLY A 184 7.25 2.77 -15.27
N LEU A 185 6.53 1.93 -16.02
CA LEU A 185 5.26 2.29 -16.65
C LEU A 185 4.12 2.37 -15.63
N ARG A 186 4.22 1.62 -14.53
CA ARG A 186 3.15 1.39 -13.56
C ARG A 186 3.14 2.50 -12.50
N TRP A 187 2.31 3.52 -12.77
CA TRP A 187 2.09 4.78 -12.03
C TRP A 187 3.11 5.89 -12.30
N GLY A 188 2.62 7.03 -12.80
CA GLY A 188 2.24 8.19 -11.97
C GLY A 188 3.21 8.74 -10.92
N GLY A 189 4.41 8.18 -10.76
CA GLY A 189 5.52 8.89 -10.13
C GLY A 189 5.85 10.04 -11.05
N GLY A 190 5.33 11.23 -10.74
CA GLY A 190 5.73 12.45 -11.42
C GLY A 190 7.25 12.49 -11.56
N LYS A 191 7.74 13.15 -12.60
CA LYS A 191 9.18 13.34 -12.93
C LYS A 191 10.04 13.85 -11.74
N GLY A 192 9.49 14.10 -10.54
CA GLY A 192 10.19 14.44 -9.31
C GLY A 192 10.54 13.29 -8.33
N GLY A 193 10.20 12.03 -8.61
CA GLY A 193 10.39 10.92 -7.64
C GLY A 193 11.44 9.86 -8.02
N PHE A 194 11.71 9.67 -9.31
CA PHE A 194 12.84 8.84 -9.77
C PHE A 194 14.13 9.65 -9.63
N ARG A 195 14.49 9.99 -8.38
CA ARG A 195 15.89 10.26 -8.07
C ARG A 195 16.64 8.99 -8.44
N GLY A 196 17.35 9.08 -9.56
CA GLY A 196 18.07 7.97 -10.14
C GLY A 196 18.96 7.26 -9.13
N ASN A 197 19.25 6.01 -9.43
CA ASN A 197 20.53 5.38 -9.12
C ASN A 197 20.97 5.44 -7.65
N ARG A 198 20.03 5.38 -6.69
CA ARG A 198 20.35 4.97 -5.31
C ARG A 198 20.07 3.48 -5.09
N TRP A 199 20.44 2.67 -6.08
CA TRP A 199 20.57 1.22 -5.94
C TRP A 199 21.99 0.72 -6.28
N HIS A 200 22.91 1.58 -6.71
CA HIS A 200 24.32 1.22 -6.93
C HIS A 200 25.37 2.19 -6.37
N GLY A 201 24.97 3.14 -5.51
CA GLY A 201 25.90 3.99 -4.76
C GLY A 201 25.84 3.67 -3.28
N SER A 202 26.84 2.94 -2.79
CA SER A 202 27.16 2.60 -1.40
C SER A 202 27.44 3.83 -0.53
N GLY A 203 26.49 4.75 -0.44
CA GLY A 203 26.42 5.77 0.59
C GLY A 203 25.59 5.24 1.74
N GLU A 204 26.26 4.45 2.58
CA GLU A 204 25.83 3.81 3.82
C GLU A 204 25.15 4.79 4.80
N LYS A 205 23.93 5.25 4.48
CA LYS A 205 23.00 5.72 5.50
C LYS A 205 22.17 4.51 5.87
N GLN A 206 22.71 3.76 6.83
CA GLN A 206 22.02 2.76 7.63
C GLN A 206 20.77 3.42 8.22
N PHE A 207 19.68 3.45 7.45
CA PHE A 207 18.36 3.50 8.06
C PHE A 207 18.30 2.20 8.85
N GLY A 208 18.59 2.30 10.15
CA GLY A 208 18.54 1.24 11.14
C GLY A 208 17.12 0.72 11.33
N ARG A 209 16.46 0.34 10.24
CA ARG A 209 15.45 -0.70 10.27
C ARG A 209 16.21 -1.92 10.72
N LYS A 210 16.22 -2.13 12.04
CA LYS A 210 16.61 -3.40 12.64
C LYS A 210 15.96 -4.46 11.75
N PRO A 211 16.74 -5.34 11.10
CA PRO A 211 16.15 -6.37 10.27
C PRO A 211 15.07 -7.02 11.12
N HIS A 212 13.84 -7.10 10.61
CA HIS A 212 12.71 -7.76 11.29
C HIS A 212 12.93 -9.28 11.37
N GLY A 213 14.17 -9.72 11.50
CA GLY A 213 14.59 -11.09 11.67
C GLY A 213 14.64 -11.46 13.14
N PHE A 214 14.67 -12.76 13.37
CA PHE A 214 14.81 -13.39 14.67
C PHE A 214 16.03 -12.82 15.40
N SER A 215 15.83 -12.23 16.58
CA SER A 215 16.92 -11.58 17.33
C SER A 215 18.01 -12.58 17.72
N PHE A 216 17.66 -13.87 17.91
CA PHE A 216 18.65 -14.92 18.16
C PHE A 216 19.53 -15.24 16.95
N LEU A 217 19.12 -14.86 15.73
CA LEU A 217 19.91 -14.99 14.51
C LEU A 217 20.76 -13.75 14.21
N ALA A 218 20.81 -12.75 15.10
CA ALA A 218 21.55 -11.52 14.86
C ALA A 218 23.06 -11.76 14.62
N ASN A 219 23.61 -12.85 15.16
CA ASN A 219 25.01 -13.24 15.01
C ASN A 219 25.24 -14.33 13.95
N VAL A 220 24.19 -14.78 13.26
CA VAL A 220 24.31 -15.80 12.21
C VAL A 220 24.73 -15.13 10.90
N THR A 221 25.95 -15.43 10.46
CA THR A 221 26.52 -14.89 9.21
C THR A 221 26.25 -15.77 7.99
N ASP A 222 25.83 -17.02 8.18
CA ASP A 222 25.52 -17.94 7.08
C ASP A 222 24.18 -17.57 6.41
N PRO A 223 24.19 -17.08 5.16
CA PRO A 223 22.96 -16.74 4.44
C PRO A 223 22.07 -17.96 4.17
N THR A 224 22.66 -19.15 4.05
CA THR A 224 21.94 -20.41 3.78
C THR A 224 21.03 -20.75 4.95
N LEU A 225 21.56 -20.63 6.17
CA LEU A 225 20.80 -20.85 7.40
C LEU A 225 19.65 -19.84 7.54
N LEU A 226 19.90 -18.56 7.26
CA LEU A 226 18.84 -17.54 7.25
C LEU A 226 17.73 -17.86 6.25
N ASP A 227 18.07 -18.41 5.09
CA ASP A 227 17.09 -18.79 4.08
C ASP A 227 16.31 -20.04 4.46
N GLN A 228 16.92 -20.99 5.17
CA GLN A 228 16.21 -22.14 5.77
C GLN A 228 15.17 -21.68 6.80
N PHE A 229 15.54 -20.78 7.73
CA PHE A 229 14.57 -20.18 8.65
C PHE A 229 13.44 -19.48 7.89
N LYS A 230 13.77 -18.60 6.93
CA LYS A 230 12.74 -17.92 6.12
C LYS A 230 11.84 -18.92 5.38
N ALA A 231 12.38 -20.04 4.88
CA ALA A 231 11.60 -21.06 4.19
C ALA A 231 10.56 -21.70 5.12
N ILE A 232 10.93 -22.02 6.37
CA ILE A 232 9.99 -22.54 7.37
C ILE A 232 8.86 -21.53 7.62
N PHE A 233 9.19 -20.26 7.83
CA PHE A 233 8.17 -19.22 8.08
C PHE A 233 7.25 -18.95 6.88
N LYS A 234 7.81 -18.99 5.66
CA LYS A 234 7.06 -18.80 4.41
C LYS A 234 6.26 -20.01 3.99
N ASN A 235 6.53 -21.20 4.53
CA ASN A 235 5.78 -22.39 4.22
C ASN A 235 4.34 -22.24 4.72
N ARG A 236 3.39 -22.24 3.78
CA ARG A 236 1.95 -22.08 4.05
C ARG A 236 1.29 -23.40 4.46
N ASN A 237 1.98 -24.52 4.25
CA ASN A 237 1.48 -25.85 4.58
C ASN A 237 1.84 -26.26 6.02
N LEU A 238 2.67 -25.48 6.70
CA LEU A 238 2.98 -25.67 8.11
C LEU A 238 2.13 -24.72 8.94
N ASP A 239 1.40 -25.26 9.91
CA ASP A 239 0.76 -24.46 10.94
C ASP A 239 1.81 -23.94 11.97
N LYS A 240 1.35 -23.23 12.99
CA LYS A 240 2.22 -22.62 14.01
C LYS A 240 3.03 -23.68 14.76
N ALA A 241 2.40 -24.77 15.18
CA ALA A 241 3.04 -25.86 15.91
C ALA A 241 4.07 -26.59 15.04
N ALA A 242 3.72 -26.91 13.79
CA ALA A 242 4.62 -27.55 12.84
C ALA A 242 5.79 -26.63 12.45
N LYS A 243 5.59 -25.30 12.40
CA LYS A 243 6.69 -24.34 12.23
C LYS A 243 7.64 -24.34 13.42
N GLU A 244 7.12 -24.35 14.65
CA GLU A 244 7.96 -24.41 15.85
C GLU A 244 8.75 -25.71 15.92
N GLN A 245 8.13 -26.85 15.63
CA GLN A 245 8.83 -28.14 15.52
C GLN A 245 9.90 -28.15 14.43
N ALA A 246 9.61 -27.60 13.24
CA ALA A 246 10.58 -27.51 12.16
C ALA A 246 11.76 -26.58 12.52
N ILE A 247 11.50 -25.51 13.27
CA ILE A 247 12.54 -24.63 13.80
C ILE A 247 13.40 -25.36 14.83
N GLU A 248 12.79 -26.09 15.77
CA GLU A 248 13.52 -26.86 16.78
C GLU A 248 14.38 -27.95 16.15
N ALA A 249 13.84 -28.66 15.16
CA ALA A 249 14.57 -29.65 14.39
C ALA A 249 15.77 -29.01 13.66
N LEU A 250 15.58 -27.83 13.05
CA LEU A 250 16.66 -27.10 12.42
C LEU A 250 17.71 -26.68 13.46
N VAL A 251 17.29 -26.07 14.58
CA VAL A 251 18.17 -25.59 15.65
C VAL A 251 19.01 -26.72 16.24
N ALA A 252 18.45 -27.91 16.41
CA ALA A 252 19.17 -29.09 16.92
C ALA A 252 20.36 -29.52 16.04
N THR A 253 20.41 -29.10 14.77
CA THR A 253 21.54 -29.36 13.86
C THR A 253 22.62 -28.28 13.88
N LEU A 254 22.40 -27.17 14.58
CA LEU A 254 23.29 -25.99 14.57
C LEU A 254 24.35 -26.06 15.65
N ASP A 255 25.29 -25.11 15.59
CA ASP A 255 26.32 -24.93 16.61
C ASP A 255 25.71 -24.72 18.02
N PRO A 256 26.29 -25.28 19.09
CA PRO A 256 25.79 -25.14 20.46
C PRO A 256 25.52 -23.70 20.89
N ALA A 257 26.31 -22.71 20.45
CA ALA A 257 26.09 -21.31 20.79
C ALA A 257 24.78 -20.76 20.18
N ILE A 258 24.41 -21.21 18.98
CA ILE A 258 23.13 -20.84 18.33
C ILE A 258 21.96 -21.54 19.03
N GLN A 259 22.15 -22.80 19.43
CA GLN A 259 21.14 -23.54 20.21
C GLN A 259 20.82 -22.83 21.54
N GLU A 260 21.86 -22.43 22.27
CA GLU A 260 21.71 -21.67 23.52
C GLU A 260 20.99 -20.33 23.28
N ALA A 261 21.40 -19.56 22.25
CA ALA A 261 20.75 -18.31 21.90
C ALA A 261 19.27 -18.47 21.54
N TYR A 262 18.90 -19.55 20.83
CA TYR A 262 17.51 -19.89 20.54
C TYR A 262 16.72 -20.24 21.81
N ASN A 263 17.28 -21.08 22.69
CA ASN A 263 16.62 -21.50 23.92
C ASN A 263 16.39 -20.32 24.88
N THR A 264 17.37 -19.42 25.02
CA THR A 264 17.23 -18.17 25.78
C THR A 264 16.13 -17.29 25.18
N TRP A 265 16.15 -17.08 23.85
CA TRP A 265 15.12 -16.30 23.17
C TRP A 265 13.71 -16.90 23.35
N LYS A 266 13.58 -18.23 23.24
CA LYS A 266 12.31 -18.95 23.42
C LYS A 266 11.79 -18.77 24.85
N SER A 267 12.65 -18.98 25.85
CA SER A 267 12.32 -18.79 27.26
C SER A 267 11.88 -17.34 27.56
N GLU A 268 12.60 -16.34 27.05
CA GLU A 268 12.23 -14.93 27.22
C GLU A 268 10.90 -14.59 26.53
N ARG A 269 10.66 -15.13 25.33
CA ARG A 269 9.40 -14.96 24.59
C ARG A 269 8.24 -15.54 25.41
N ASP A 270 8.40 -16.74 25.93
CA ASP A 270 7.36 -17.45 26.68
C ASP A 270 7.09 -16.77 28.03
N ALA A 271 8.14 -16.29 28.71
CA ALA A 271 8.01 -15.49 29.93
C ALA A 271 7.28 -14.17 29.69
N LYS A 272 7.59 -13.45 28.60
CA LYS A 272 6.87 -12.21 28.23
C LYS A 272 5.41 -12.48 27.89
N LEU A 273 5.13 -13.58 27.19
CA LEU A 273 3.76 -13.99 26.89
C LEU A 273 3.00 -14.32 28.17
N ALA A 274 3.60 -15.11 29.07
CA ALA A 274 3.01 -15.46 30.35
C ALA A 274 2.73 -14.23 31.23
N ALA A 275 3.65 -13.27 31.28
CA ALA A 275 3.46 -12.01 32.00
C ALA A 275 2.26 -11.21 31.45
N LYS A 276 2.18 -11.05 30.12
CA LYS A 276 1.04 -10.38 29.48
C LYS A 276 -0.28 -11.07 29.76
N VAL A 277 -0.31 -12.41 29.65
CA VAL A 277 -1.51 -13.19 29.96
C VAL A 277 -1.88 -13.04 31.44
N ALA A 278 -0.91 -12.96 32.35
CA ALA A 278 -1.18 -12.77 33.77
C ALA A 278 -1.83 -11.40 34.09
N GLU A 279 -1.48 -10.36 33.33
CA GLU A 279 -2.02 -9.00 33.46
C GLU A 279 -3.47 -8.86 32.96
N LEU A 280 -3.94 -9.79 32.13
CA LEU A 280 -5.32 -9.77 31.60
C LEU A 280 -6.39 -9.97 32.68
N SER A 281 -7.56 -9.39 32.45
CA SER A 281 -8.82 -9.67 33.15
C SER A 281 -9.22 -11.14 33.02
N ALA A 282 -10.11 -11.62 33.90
CA ALA A 282 -10.56 -13.01 33.88
C ALA A 282 -11.28 -13.38 32.56
N ASP A 283 -12.08 -12.46 32.03
CA ASP A 283 -12.79 -12.64 30.76
C ASP A 283 -11.81 -12.63 29.58
N ALA A 284 -10.84 -11.71 29.58
CA ALA A 284 -9.79 -11.69 28.55
C ALA A 284 -8.87 -12.92 28.59
N LYS A 285 -8.58 -13.48 29.77
CA LYS A 285 -7.85 -14.76 29.89
C LYS A 285 -8.62 -15.91 29.26
N THR A 286 -9.92 -16.00 29.54
CA THR A 286 -10.79 -17.02 28.97
C THR A 286 -10.80 -16.93 27.44
N ALA A 287 -11.01 -15.73 26.90
CA ALA A 287 -10.99 -15.47 25.47
C ALA A 287 -9.61 -15.76 24.83
N TYR A 288 -8.51 -15.45 25.52
CA TYR A 288 -7.17 -15.79 25.09
C TYR A 288 -6.97 -17.31 25.01
N ASP A 289 -7.43 -18.06 26.01
CA ASP A 289 -7.32 -19.52 26.05
C ASP A 289 -8.16 -20.19 24.95
N GLU A 290 -9.38 -19.70 24.70
CA GLU A 290 -10.23 -20.15 23.59
C GLU A 290 -9.60 -19.87 22.23
N ARG A 291 -9.09 -18.65 22.03
CA ARG A 291 -8.34 -18.30 20.82
C ARG A 291 -7.13 -19.21 20.64
N LYS A 292 -6.37 -19.47 21.70
CA LYS A 292 -5.20 -20.34 21.67
C LYS A 292 -5.60 -21.78 21.31
N ALA A 293 -6.71 -22.29 21.85
CA ALA A 293 -7.23 -23.61 21.49
C ALA A 293 -7.59 -23.70 19.99
N ILE A 294 -8.14 -22.63 19.39
CA ILE A 294 -8.40 -22.57 17.95
C ILE A 294 -7.08 -22.55 17.16
N GLU A 295 -6.10 -21.75 17.59
CA GLU A 295 -4.78 -21.67 16.94
C GLU A 295 -4.05 -23.02 16.97
N ASP A 296 -4.12 -23.74 18.08
CA ASP A 296 -3.45 -25.03 18.32
C ASP A 296 -4.21 -26.22 17.71
N ASN A 297 -5.46 -26.06 17.27
CA ASN A 297 -6.23 -27.13 16.65
C ASN A 297 -5.69 -27.48 15.26
N THR A 298 -5.03 -28.62 15.13
CA THR A 298 -4.42 -29.11 13.88
C THR A 298 -5.44 -29.65 12.86
N SER A 299 -6.69 -29.85 13.26
CA SER A 299 -7.76 -30.31 12.37
C SER A 299 -8.42 -29.18 11.57
N LEU A 300 -8.23 -27.91 11.98
CA LEU A 300 -8.78 -26.75 11.30
C LEU A 300 -7.82 -26.23 10.23
N SER A 301 -8.36 -25.94 9.05
CA SER A 301 -7.66 -25.20 8.01
C SER A 301 -7.37 -23.76 8.44
N PRO A 302 -6.40 -23.07 7.81
CA PRO A 302 -6.12 -21.66 8.12
C PRO A 302 -7.34 -20.73 8.00
N GLU A 303 -8.22 -20.96 7.03
CA GLU A 303 -9.42 -20.14 6.81
C GLU A 303 -10.49 -20.38 7.88
N GLU A 304 -10.63 -21.63 8.33
CA GLU A 304 -11.53 -21.98 9.44
C GLU A 304 -11.04 -21.38 10.75
N LYS A 305 -9.73 -21.40 11.01
CA LYS A 305 -9.13 -20.71 12.18
C LYS A 305 -9.43 -19.22 12.16
N GLU A 306 -9.21 -18.54 11.04
CA GLU A 306 -9.50 -17.10 10.92
C GLU A 306 -10.99 -16.83 11.15
N THR A 307 -11.88 -17.66 10.61
CA THR A 307 -13.32 -17.52 10.77
C THR A 307 -13.75 -17.70 12.23
N GLN A 308 -13.25 -18.73 12.91
CA GLN A 308 -13.57 -18.98 14.33
C GLN A 308 -12.98 -17.90 15.25
N ILE A 309 -11.75 -17.44 15.00
CA ILE A 309 -11.16 -16.35 15.77
C ILE A 309 -11.94 -15.05 15.56
N ARG A 310 -12.40 -14.77 14.33
CA ARG A 310 -13.24 -13.58 14.08
C ARG A 310 -14.57 -13.67 14.83
N ALA A 311 -15.25 -14.82 14.74
CA ALA A 311 -16.51 -15.04 15.46
C ALA A 311 -16.32 -14.85 16.97
N LEU A 312 -15.26 -15.45 17.55
CA LEU A 312 -14.89 -15.25 18.95
C LEU A 312 -14.72 -13.76 19.28
N MET A 313 -13.94 -13.01 18.49
CA MET A 313 -13.69 -11.58 18.72
C MET A 313 -14.93 -10.68 18.54
N ASP A 314 -15.92 -11.12 17.75
CA ASP A 314 -17.19 -10.42 17.55
C ASP A 314 -18.18 -10.67 18.71
N GLU A 315 -18.04 -11.79 19.42
CA GLU A 315 -18.84 -12.15 20.61
C GLU A 315 -18.35 -11.47 21.90
N LEU A 316 -17.07 -11.08 21.97
CA LEU A 316 -16.48 -10.42 23.13
C LEU A 316 -17.02 -8.99 23.31
N SER A 317 -17.06 -8.53 24.57
CA SER A 317 -17.36 -7.13 24.84
C SER A 317 -16.26 -6.21 24.26
N PRO A 318 -16.59 -4.94 23.93
CA PRO A 318 -15.62 -3.97 23.43
C PRO A 318 -14.38 -3.82 24.34
N GLU A 319 -14.57 -3.86 25.66
CA GLU A 319 -13.52 -3.71 26.67
C GLU A 319 -12.56 -4.91 26.65
N VAL A 320 -13.07 -6.14 26.61
CA VAL A 320 -12.25 -7.36 26.55
C VAL A 320 -11.46 -7.42 25.25
N ARG A 321 -12.08 -6.99 24.13
CA ARG A 321 -11.40 -6.91 22.84
C ARG A 321 -10.27 -5.89 22.85
N GLU A 322 -10.51 -4.68 23.38
CA GLU A 322 -9.48 -3.63 23.48
C GLU A 322 -8.31 -4.09 24.35
N GLU A 323 -8.58 -4.75 25.48
CA GLU A 323 -7.55 -5.32 26.35
C GLU A 323 -6.69 -6.38 25.63
N LEU A 324 -7.32 -7.30 24.90
CA LEU A 324 -6.60 -8.30 24.10
C LEU A 324 -5.79 -7.67 22.95
N GLU A 325 -6.33 -6.64 22.31
CA GLU A 325 -5.64 -5.89 21.26
C GLU A 325 -4.47 -5.07 21.80
N GLU A 326 -4.58 -4.48 22.98
CA GLU A 326 -3.46 -3.77 23.62
C GLU A 326 -2.36 -4.75 24.05
N ALA A 327 -2.75 -5.88 24.64
CA ALA A 327 -1.81 -6.90 25.09
C ALA A 327 -1.06 -7.58 23.93
N PHE A 328 -1.75 -7.93 22.82
CA PHE A 328 -1.18 -8.78 21.76
C PHE A 328 -1.20 -8.17 20.36
N GLY A 329 -2.04 -7.18 20.11
CA GLY A 329 -2.08 -6.42 18.86
C GLY A 329 -0.86 -5.53 18.78
N GLY A 330 0.28 -6.12 18.39
CA GLY A 330 1.57 -5.44 18.34
C GLY A 330 1.44 -4.16 17.55
N HIS A 331 1.35 -3.03 18.28
CA HIS A 331 1.12 -1.66 17.80
C HIS A 331 1.01 -1.61 16.28
N HIS A 332 -0.16 -2.00 15.75
CA HIS A 332 -0.49 -1.73 14.35
C HIS A 332 -0.67 -0.22 14.31
N GLY A 333 0.45 0.50 14.24
CA GLY A 333 0.54 1.93 14.47
C GLY A 333 -0.59 2.62 13.74
N GLY A 334 -1.43 3.31 14.52
CA GLY A 334 -2.71 3.90 14.14
C GLY A 334 -2.80 4.25 12.65
N ARG A 335 -3.20 3.28 11.84
CA ARG A 335 -3.44 3.48 10.42
C ARG A 335 -4.92 3.67 10.22
N GLY A 336 -5.40 4.80 10.71
CA GLY A 336 -6.80 5.18 10.82
C GLY A 336 -7.04 5.70 12.23
N GLY A 337 -6.30 6.71 12.68
CA GLY A 337 -6.55 8.05 12.18
C GLY A 337 -7.83 8.51 12.85
N ASP A 338 -7.64 9.25 13.95
CA ASP A 338 -8.67 9.96 14.68
C ASP A 338 -9.78 10.41 13.74
N ARG A 339 -11.00 10.03 14.10
CA ARG A 339 -12.20 10.79 13.81
C ARG A 339 -11.81 12.26 13.84
N GLY A 340 -11.83 12.90 12.67
CA GLY A 340 -11.57 14.32 12.52
C GLY A 340 -12.60 15.11 13.32
N GLY A 341 -12.34 15.24 14.61
CA GLY A 341 -12.93 16.21 15.49
C GLY A 341 -12.60 17.58 14.92
N ARG A 342 -13.61 18.17 14.27
CA ARG A 342 -14.19 19.44 14.68
C ARG A 342 -13.27 20.32 15.55
N GLY A 343 -12.85 21.45 14.99
CA GLY A 343 -12.53 22.65 15.76
C GLY A 343 -11.05 22.86 16.07
N GLY A 344 -10.44 23.83 15.38
CA GLY A 344 -9.08 24.28 15.68
C GLY A 344 -8.74 25.59 14.98
N ARG A 345 -9.68 26.52 14.99
CA ARG A 345 -9.55 27.92 14.56
C ARG A 345 -8.50 28.59 15.46
N GLY A 346 -7.46 29.17 14.87
CA GLY A 346 -6.64 30.19 15.56
C GLY A 346 -5.15 29.87 15.60
N GLY A 347 -4.41 30.46 14.68
CA GLY A 347 -2.95 30.41 14.69
C GLY A 347 -2.35 31.40 13.70
N ARG A 348 -2.76 32.67 13.79
CA ARG A 348 -2.07 33.79 13.13
C ARG A 348 -0.67 33.91 13.77
N GLY A 349 0.33 33.28 13.17
CA GLY A 349 1.74 33.48 13.48
C GLY A 349 2.43 34.26 12.37
N ARG A 350 2.24 35.58 12.39
CA ARG A 350 2.89 36.59 11.55
C ARG A 350 4.18 37.03 12.25
N GLY A 351 5.28 37.13 11.51
CA GLY A 351 6.57 37.70 11.96
C GLY A 351 7.69 36.67 11.89
N GLY A 352 8.90 36.92 11.41
CA GLY A 352 9.64 38.08 10.90
C GLY A 352 10.99 37.49 10.45
N ARG A 353 11.57 37.86 9.30
CA ARG A 353 12.45 39.01 9.07
C ARG A 353 13.76 38.98 9.90
N GLY A 354 14.89 38.87 9.19
CA GLY A 354 16.27 39.22 9.63
C GLY A 354 17.01 38.12 10.38
N GLY A 355 18.32 37.93 10.31
CA GLY A 355 19.45 38.49 9.55
C GLY A 355 20.44 37.33 9.30
N ASP A 356 21.30 37.35 8.31
CA ASP A 356 22.56 38.13 8.22
C ASP A 356 23.51 37.94 9.41
N GLU A 357 24.78 37.67 9.04
CA GLU A 357 26.01 37.69 9.86
C GLU A 357 26.05 36.70 11.06
N GLY A 358 26.89 35.67 11.09
CA GLY A 358 28.34 35.71 10.95
C GLY A 358 28.93 35.48 12.35
N ASP A 359 29.56 34.33 12.61
CA ASP A 359 30.64 34.30 13.60
C ASP A 359 31.56 33.09 13.46
N LEU A 360 32.86 33.39 13.48
CA LEU A 360 33.99 32.48 13.49
C LEU A 360 34.37 32.23 14.96
N GLY A 361 34.11 31.03 15.48
CA GLY A 361 34.42 30.70 16.87
C GLY A 361 35.19 29.39 17.04
N ARG A 362 36.53 29.48 17.05
CA ARG A 362 37.45 28.39 17.45
C ARG A 362 37.17 27.95 18.91
N GLY A 363 37.35 26.66 19.22
CA GLY A 363 37.43 26.20 20.60
C GLY A 363 37.85 24.74 20.75
N ARG A 364 39.14 24.53 21.04
CA ARG A 364 39.75 23.26 21.44
C ARG A 364 39.34 22.87 22.87
N GLY A 365 39.43 21.58 23.19
CA GLY A 365 39.72 21.10 24.56
C GLY A 365 38.78 19.98 25.01
N PHE A 366 39.23 18.71 25.02
CA PHE A 366 39.95 18.02 26.10
C PHE A 366 39.02 17.36 27.15
N GLY A 367 39.09 16.02 27.22
CA GLY A 367 39.29 15.31 28.49
C GLY A 367 38.10 14.58 29.15
N GLY A 368 38.32 13.31 29.50
CA GLY A 368 37.61 12.56 30.56
C GLY A 368 36.73 11.41 30.05
N ARG A 369 37.22 10.17 29.84
CA ARG A 369 37.42 9.10 30.85
C ARG A 369 36.31 9.05 31.92
N PHE A 370 35.45 8.02 31.86
CA PHE A 370 34.96 7.31 33.04
C PHE A 370 34.66 5.83 32.73
N SER A 371 35.13 4.98 33.64
CA SER A 371 35.13 3.51 33.64
C SER A 371 33.84 2.90 34.19
N PHE A 372 33.61 1.65 33.77
CA PHE A 372 33.06 0.47 34.47
C PHE A 372 32.11 0.62 35.67
N GLY A 373 31.00 -0.11 35.58
CA GLY A 373 30.21 -0.57 36.72
C GLY A 373 29.51 -1.89 36.43
N ASN A 374 30.19 -3.01 36.73
CA ASN A 374 29.57 -4.30 36.99
C ASN A 374 28.60 -4.18 38.18
N ARG A 375 27.46 -4.88 38.14
CA ARG A 375 26.83 -5.48 39.31
C ARG A 375 25.81 -6.54 38.91
N PHE A 376 26.14 -7.77 39.32
CA PHE A 376 25.37 -8.99 39.61
C PHE A 376 24.21 -9.40 38.70
#